data_AF-A0A343W0D7-F1
#
_entry.id   AF-A0A343W0D7-F1
#
_cell.length_a   1.000
_cell.length_b   1.000
_cell.length_c   1.000
_cell.angle_alpha   90.00
_cell.angle_beta   90.00
_cell.angle_gamma   90.00
#
_symmetry.space_group_name_H-M   'P 1'
#
loop_
_entity.id
_entity.type
_entity.pdbx_description
1 polymer ?
#
loop_
_entity_poly.entity_id
_entity_poly.type
_entity_poly.pdbx_seq_one_letter_code
_entity_poly.pdbx_strand_id
1 'polypeptide(L)'
;RDLFYAIWVPDLFMKRVKNNEQWTLMCPNECPGLSNTWGEEFEKLYIKYEEENLGKKIVLAQDLWFAILQSQIETGTPYMLYKDSCNSKSNQKNLGTIKCSNLCCEIIEYTSKDEVAVCNLASIALCKFVDVEKRVFDFENLRRITKIITRNLDKIIDRNYYPVKEAEYSNKRHRPIGIGIQ
;
A
#
# COMPACT_ATOMS: atom_id res chain seq x y z
N ARG A 1 4.45 -22.19 8.24
CA ARG A 1 4.90 -20.79 8.40
C ARG A 1 4.66 -20.12 7.04
N ASP A 2 3.41 -20.16 6.58
CA ASP A 2 3.09 -20.07 5.14
C ASP A 2 2.49 -18.73 4.75
N LEU A 3 2.42 -17.80 5.72
CA LEU A 3 1.93 -16.45 5.55
C LEU A 3 3.11 -15.46 5.47
N PHE A 4 2.90 -14.39 4.71
CA PHE A 4 3.77 -13.23 4.67
C PHE A 4 3.18 -12.11 5.52
N TYR A 5 4.03 -11.36 6.22
CA TYR A 5 3.61 -10.30 7.13
C TYR A 5 4.02 -8.93 6.61
N ALA A 6 3.14 -7.95 6.78
CA ALA A 6 3.38 -6.55 6.43
C ALA A 6 2.78 -5.64 7.50
N ILE A 7 3.37 -4.47 7.69
CA ILE A 7 2.85 -3.43 8.59
C ILE A 7 2.45 -2.20 7.77
N TRP A 8 1.22 -1.72 8.02
CA TRP A 8 0.65 -0.50 7.46
C TRP A 8 0.83 0.65 8.46
N VAL A 9 1.95 1.34 8.35
CA VAL A 9 2.50 2.25 9.37
C VAL A 9 1.93 3.67 9.22
N PRO A 10 1.24 4.23 10.23
CA PRO A 10 0.89 5.65 10.25
C PRO A 10 2.12 6.52 10.57
N ASP A 11 2.16 7.74 10.04
CA ASP A 11 3.25 8.71 10.26
C ASP A 11 3.41 9.02 11.75
N LEU A 12 2.31 9.06 12.51
CA LEU A 12 2.32 9.24 13.96
C LEU A 12 3.24 8.25 14.67
N PHE A 13 3.20 6.97 14.29
CA PHE A 13 4.08 5.96 14.89
C PHE A 13 5.55 6.32 14.69
N MET A 14 5.92 6.70 13.46
CA MET A 14 7.30 7.10 13.15
C MET A 14 7.72 8.38 13.88
N LYS A 15 6.81 9.35 14.04
CA LYS A 15 7.04 10.55 14.87
C LYS A 15 7.35 10.17 16.32
N ARG A 16 6.54 9.28 16.90
CA ARG A 16 6.71 8.81 18.29
C ARG A 16 7.98 8.00 18.51
N VAL A 17 8.34 7.13 17.56
CA VAL A 17 9.62 6.39 17.60
C VAL A 17 10.80 7.37 17.62
N LYS A 18 10.80 8.37 16.73
CA LYS A 18 11.86 9.37 16.63
C LYS A 18 12.02 10.19 17.91
N ASN A 19 10.91 10.57 18.54
CA ASN A 19 10.90 11.40 19.74
C ASN A 19 11.00 10.61 21.06
N ASN A 20 11.13 9.27 20.99
CA ASN A 20 11.10 8.38 22.15
C ASN A 20 9.83 8.55 23.02
N GLU A 21 8.68 8.67 22.36
CA GLU A 21 7.38 8.82 23.01
C GLU A 21 6.70 7.47 23.24
N GLN A 22 5.61 7.48 24.01
CA GLN A 22 4.78 6.32 24.26
C GLN A 22 3.88 6.00 23.07
N TRP A 23 3.57 4.72 22.87
CA TRP A 23 2.62 4.22 21.89
C TRP A 23 1.53 3.39 22.56
N THR A 24 0.28 3.68 22.25
CA THR A 24 -0.89 3.00 22.81
C THR A 24 -1.40 1.91 21.86
N LEU A 25 -1.44 0.68 22.35
CA LEU A 25 -2.06 -0.45 21.68
C LEU A 25 -3.56 -0.45 21.97
N MET A 26 -4.38 -0.48 20.92
CA MET A 26 -5.83 -0.31 21.00
C MET A 26 -6.58 -1.54 20.44
N CYS A 27 -7.77 -1.80 20.98
CA CYS A 27 -8.69 -2.79 20.44
C CYS A 27 -9.59 -2.12 19.38
N PRO A 28 -9.68 -2.62 18.14
CA PRO A 28 -10.48 -1.96 17.09
C PRO A 28 -11.99 -1.98 17.38
N ASN A 29 -12.48 -2.84 18.29
CA ASN A 29 -13.87 -2.83 18.73
C ASN A 29 -14.18 -1.67 19.70
N GLU A 30 -13.18 -1.25 20.49
CA GLU A 30 -13.32 -0.14 21.44
C GLU A 30 -12.88 1.20 20.84
N CYS A 31 -11.92 1.16 19.91
CA CYS A 31 -11.40 2.29 19.17
C CYS A 31 -11.70 2.14 17.66
N PRO A 32 -12.98 2.15 17.25
CA PRO A 32 -13.35 1.93 15.85
C PRO A 32 -12.87 3.05 14.92
N GLY A 33 -12.73 2.75 13.64
CA GLY A 33 -12.48 3.77 12.62
C GLY A 33 -11.02 4.17 12.39
N LEU A 34 -10.07 3.76 13.24
CA LEU A 34 -8.64 3.99 13.04
C LEU A 34 -8.10 3.42 11.71
N SER A 35 -8.66 2.30 11.23
CA SER A 35 -8.34 1.72 9.92
C SER A 35 -9.00 2.45 8.74
N ASN A 36 -9.99 3.30 9.02
CA ASN A 36 -10.79 4.02 8.02
C ASN A 36 -10.40 5.50 7.89
N THR A 37 -9.44 5.99 8.68
CA THR A 37 -8.88 7.35 8.61
C THR A 37 -7.38 7.29 8.36
N TRP A 38 -6.76 8.37 7.88
CA TRP A 38 -5.30 8.48 7.68
C TRP A 38 -4.85 9.94 7.91
N GLY A 39 -3.55 10.18 8.01
CA GLY A 39 -2.98 11.51 8.22
C GLY A 39 -3.52 12.20 9.47
N GLU A 40 -3.85 13.48 9.38
CA GLU A 40 -4.34 14.28 10.51
C GLU A 40 -5.64 13.74 11.13
N GLU A 41 -6.54 13.16 10.34
CA GLU A 41 -7.78 12.58 10.85
C GLU A 41 -7.50 11.34 11.71
N PHE A 42 -6.53 10.52 11.30
CA PHE A 42 -6.06 9.41 12.12
C PHE A 42 -5.41 9.90 13.41
N GLU A 43 -4.54 10.91 13.33
CA GLU A 43 -3.85 11.46 14.50
C GLU A 43 -4.84 12.00 15.53
N LYS A 44 -5.80 12.82 15.11
CA LYS A 44 -6.84 13.37 16.00
C LYS A 44 -7.67 12.25 16.65
N LEU A 45 -8.10 11.26 15.88
CA LEU A 45 -8.92 10.16 16.40
C LEU A 45 -8.13 9.27 17.38
N TYR A 46 -6.88 8.97 17.05
CA TYR A 46 -6.01 8.18 17.90
C TYR A 46 -5.73 8.87 19.24
N ILE A 47 -5.35 10.15 19.20
CA ILE A 47 -5.09 10.95 20.42
C ILE A 47 -6.35 11.07 21.27
N LYS A 48 -7.52 11.31 20.65
CA LYS A 48 -8.80 11.32 21.37
C LYS A 48 -9.02 10.02 22.16
N TYR A 49 -8.75 8.87 21.56
CA TYR A 49 -8.90 7.59 22.26
C TYR A 49 -7.87 7.37 23.38
N GLU A 50 -6.69 7.98 23.29
CA GLU A 50 -5.75 8.02 24.41
C GLU A 50 -6.28 8.89 25.55
N GLU A 51 -6.82 10.07 25.25
CA GLU A 51 -7.42 10.99 26.24
C GLU A 51 -8.63 10.36 26.95
N GLU A 52 -9.43 9.58 26.24
CA GLU A 52 -10.58 8.83 26.77
C GLU A 52 -10.17 7.54 27.53
N ASN A 53 -8.86 7.25 27.65
CA ASN A 53 -8.31 6.06 28.30
C ASN A 53 -8.85 4.73 27.73
N LEU A 54 -9.12 4.67 26.42
CA LEU A 54 -9.57 3.45 25.72
C LEU A 54 -8.41 2.54 25.27
N GLY A 55 -7.17 2.91 25.60
CA GLY A 55 -5.98 2.12 25.34
C GLY A 55 -5.95 0.81 26.14
N LYS A 56 -5.50 -0.29 25.51
CA LYS A 56 -5.33 -1.59 26.18
C LYS A 56 -3.98 -1.73 26.88
N LYS A 57 -2.93 -1.21 26.25
CA LYS A 57 -1.57 -1.28 26.75
C LYS A 57 -0.77 -0.11 26.20
N ILE A 58 0.01 0.52 27.05
CA ILE A 58 0.95 1.57 26.67
C ILE A 58 2.36 0.98 26.71
N VAL A 59 3.15 1.22 25.66
CA VAL A 59 4.55 0.81 25.54
C VAL A 59 5.39 1.98 25.07
N LEU A 60 6.73 1.91 25.15
CA LEU A 60 7.55 2.87 24.41
C LEU A 60 7.45 2.55 22.91
N ALA A 61 7.33 3.58 22.07
CA ALA A 61 7.30 3.39 20.63
C ALA A 61 8.57 2.70 20.13
N GLN A 62 9.73 3.00 20.74
CA GLN A 62 11.01 2.37 20.42
C GLN A 62 11.04 0.87 20.75
N ASP A 63 10.37 0.41 21.82
CA ASP A 63 10.31 -1.03 22.14
C ASP A 63 9.60 -1.80 21.02
N LEU A 64 8.49 -1.25 20.51
CA LEU A 64 7.77 -1.84 19.39
C LEU A 64 8.61 -1.79 18.10
N TRP A 65 9.33 -0.69 17.89
CA TRP A 65 10.27 -0.55 16.77
C TRP A 65 11.38 -1.60 16.82
N PHE A 66 12.01 -1.82 17.97
CA PHE A 66 13.02 -2.85 18.15
C PHE A 66 12.47 -4.25 17.90
N ALA A 67 11.22 -4.53 18.31
CA ALA A 67 10.57 -5.80 17.98
C ALA A 67 10.37 -6.00 16.46
N ILE A 68 10.00 -4.94 15.73
CA ILE A 68 9.90 -4.97 14.26
C ILE A 68 11.27 -5.26 13.63
N LEU A 69 12.32 -4.56 14.08
CA LEU A 69 13.68 -4.75 13.59
C LEU A 69 14.19 -6.17 13.86
N GLN A 70 13.96 -6.69 15.07
CA GLN A 70 14.35 -8.05 15.44
C GLN A 70 13.69 -9.08 14.50
N SER A 71 12.39 -8.94 14.25
CA SER A 71 11.67 -9.81 13.30
C SER A 71 12.26 -9.72 11.88
N GLN A 72 12.61 -8.51 11.43
CA GLN A 72 13.22 -8.30 10.11
C GLN A 72 14.61 -8.92 10.01
N ILE A 73 15.42 -8.84 11.07
CA ILE A 73 16.73 -9.48 11.15
C ILE A 73 16.60 -11.01 11.07
N GLU A 74 15.63 -11.58 11.79
CA GLU A 74 15.44 -13.03 11.87
C GLU A 74 14.81 -13.63 10.62
N THR A 75 13.91 -12.90 9.95
CA THR A 75 13.03 -13.47 8.91
C THR A 75 12.98 -12.69 7.61
N GLY A 76 13.56 -11.49 7.55
CA GLY A 76 13.38 -10.55 6.43
C GLY A 76 11.99 -9.89 6.38
N THR A 77 11.11 -10.15 7.36
CA THR A 77 9.73 -9.64 7.43
C THR A 77 9.45 -9.04 8.81
N PRO A 78 8.50 -8.10 8.96
CA PRO A 78 7.46 -7.71 8.01
C PRO A 78 7.91 -6.69 6.96
N TYR A 79 7.18 -6.66 5.83
CA TYR A 79 7.24 -5.55 4.89
C TYR A 79 6.79 -4.25 5.55
N MET A 80 7.35 -3.13 5.12
CA MET A 80 7.08 -1.81 5.68
C MET A 80 6.40 -0.93 4.64
N LEU A 81 5.18 -0.48 4.94
CA LEU A 81 4.43 0.41 4.07
C LEU A 81 3.88 1.58 4.87
N TYR A 82 4.06 2.79 4.35
CA TYR A 82 3.68 4.03 5.04
C TYR A 82 2.28 4.46 4.62
N LYS A 83 1.30 4.17 5.48
CA LYS A 83 -0.14 4.37 5.26
C LYS A 83 -0.49 5.75 4.76
N ASP A 84 0.05 6.78 5.41
CA ASP A 84 -0.33 8.17 5.12
C ASP A 84 0.29 8.64 3.81
N SER A 85 1.51 8.19 3.51
CA SER A 85 2.15 8.37 2.20
C SER A 85 1.38 7.68 1.07
N CYS A 86 0.91 6.45 1.29
CA CYS A 86 0.12 5.72 0.30
C CYS A 86 -1.23 6.39 0.03
N ASN A 87 -1.94 6.82 1.09
CA ASN A 87 -3.25 7.46 0.95
C ASN A 87 -3.18 8.88 0.37
N SER A 88 -2.24 9.71 0.83
CA SER A 88 -2.11 11.11 0.38
C SER A 88 -1.82 11.25 -1.13
N LYS A 89 -1.03 10.32 -1.67
CA LYS A 89 -0.54 10.33 -3.06
C LYS A 89 -1.33 9.42 -4.00
N SER A 90 -2.35 8.72 -3.52
CA SER A 90 -3.17 7.86 -4.39
C SER A 90 -4.18 8.68 -5.19
N ASN A 91 -4.28 8.38 -6.49
CA ASN A 91 -5.36 8.90 -7.33
C ASN A 91 -6.73 8.30 -6.97
N GLN A 92 -6.76 7.23 -6.16
CA GLN A 92 -7.98 6.59 -5.65
C GLN A 92 -8.41 7.11 -4.27
N LYS A 93 -7.75 8.14 -3.71
CA LYS A 93 -8.09 8.69 -2.39
C LYS A 93 -9.54 9.20 -2.28
N ASN A 94 -10.19 9.48 -3.40
CA ASN A 94 -11.60 9.84 -3.49
C ASN A 94 -12.56 8.69 -3.13
N LEU A 95 -12.09 7.45 -3.10
CA LEU A 95 -12.89 6.26 -2.77
C LEU A 95 -12.97 6.01 -1.26
N GLY A 96 -12.04 6.60 -0.49
CA GLY A 96 -11.88 6.41 0.94
C GLY A 96 -10.45 5.94 1.29
N THR A 97 -10.26 5.56 2.55
CA THR A 97 -8.95 5.13 3.06
C THR A 97 -8.56 3.77 2.51
N ILE A 98 -7.41 3.71 1.85
CA ILE A 98 -6.72 2.49 1.42
C ILE A 98 -6.13 1.81 2.65
N LYS A 99 -6.47 0.53 2.82
CA LYS A 99 -6.25 -0.23 4.06
C LYS A 99 -5.03 -1.16 4.04
N CYS A 100 -4.54 -1.50 2.85
CA CYS A 100 -3.39 -2.39 2.67
C CYS A 100 -2.80 -2.22 1.26
N SER A 101 -1.72 -2.95 1.01
CA SER A 101 -1.18 -3.21 -0.32
C SER A 101 -1.46 -4.67 -0.73
N ASN A 102 -0.79 -5.16 -1.77
CA ASN A 102 -0.80 -6.55 -2.22
C ASN A 102 0.38 -7.34 -1.63
N LEU A 103 0.56 -8.57 -2.10
CA LEU A 103 1.63 -9.48 -1.69
C LEU A 103 3.04 -8.91 -1.88
N CYS A 104 3.27 -8.16 -2.96
CA CYS A 104 4.60 -7.69 -3.36
C CYS A 104 4.83 -6.19 -3.05
N CYS A 105 3.90 -5.54 -2.33
CA CYS A 105 3.98 -4.16 -1.82
C CYS A 105 4.00 -3.04 -2.88
N GLU A 106 3.77 -3.33 -4.16
CA GLU A 106 3.79 -2.36 -5.26
C GLU A 106 2.40 -1.79 -5.59
N ILE A 107 1.32 -2.48 -5.20
CA ILE A 107 -0.05 -2.07 -5.55
C ILE A 107 -0.75 -1.41 -4.37
N ILE A 108 -1.24 -0.20 -4.59
CA ILE A 108 -1.93 0.64 -3.61
C ILE A 108 -3.31 0.99 -4.15
N GLU A 109 -4.26 0.09 -3.94
CA GLU A 109 -5.63 0.19 -4.45
C GLU A 109 -6.65 0.09 -3.33
N TYR A 110 -7.80 0.75 -3.51
CA TYR A 110 -8.89 0.75 -2.55
C TYR A 110 -9.55 -0.63 -2.45
N THR A 111 -9.93 -1.01 -1.22
CA THR A 111 -10.68 -2.24 -0.93
C THR A 111 -11.79 -1.95 0.06
N SER A 112 -12.89 -2.69 -0.05
CA SER A 112 -14.03 -2.59 0.85
C SER A 112 -14.68 -3.97 1.02
N LYS A 113 -15.81 -4.04 1.73
CA LYS A 113 -16.59 -5.28 1.85
C LYS A 113 -17.04 -5.80 0.48
N ASP A 114 -17.32 -4.88 -0.45
CA ASP A 114 -17.91 -5.18 -1.76
C ASP A 114 -16.89 -5.05 -2.91
N GLU A 115 -15.63 -4.70 -2.59
CA GLU A 115 -14.57 -4.45 -3.57
C GLU A 115 -13.27 -5.16 -3.20
N VAL A 116 -12.88 -6.12 -4.04
CA VAL A 116 -11.57 -6.78 -4.00
C VAL A 116 -10.73 -6.20 -5.14
N ALA A 117 -9.67 -5.45 -4.81
CA ALA A 117 -8.77 -4.85 -5.80
C ALA A 117 -8.06 -5.91 -6.66
N VAL A 118 -7.71 -5.56 -7.91
CA VAL A 118 -7.12 -6.51 -8.88
C VAL A 118 -5.94 -5.89 -9.60
N CYS A 119 -4.80 -6.58 -9.55
CA CYS A 119 -3.55 -6.12 -10.14
C CYS A 119 -3.42 -6.62 -11.60
N ASN A 120 -3.63 -5.75 -12.58
CA ASN A 120 -3.41 -6.05 -14.01
C ASN A 120 -1.99 -5.63 -14.41
N LEU A 121 -1.05 -6.58 -14.52
CA LEU A 121 0.40 -6.28 -14.56
C LEU A 121 1.08 -6.59 -15.89
N ALA A 122 2.06 -5.77 -16.26
CA ALA A 122 3.05 -6.05 -17.31
C ALA A 122 4.39 -5.38 -16.98
N SER A 123 5.50 -5.87 -17.54
CA SER A 123 6.83 -5.28 -17.36
C SER A 123 7.51 -4.93 -18.69
N ILE A 124 8.26 -3.83 -18.69
CA ILE A 124 9.03 -3.36 -19.84
C ILE A 124 10.51 -3.70 -19.64
N ALA A 125 11.10 -4.43 -20.59
CA ALA A 125 12.54 -4.72 -20.60
C ALA A 125 13.35 -3.48 -21.01
N LEU A 126 13.89 -2.74 -20.04
CA LEU A 126 14.55 -1.44 -20.27
C LEU A 126 15.82 -1.56 -21.12
N CYS A 127 16.50 -2.71 -21.05
CA CYS A 127 17.70 -2.98 -21.85
C CYS A 127 17.47 -2.91 -23.37
N LYS A 128 16.22 -3.06 -23.84
CA LYS A 128 15.86 -2.99 -25.27
C LYS A 128 15.82 -1.57 -25.83
N PHE A 129 15.93 -0.55 -24.97
CA PHE A 129 15.89 0.85 -25.35
C PHE A 129 17.27 1.53 -25.28
N VAL A 130 18.34 0.76 -25.10
CA VAL A 130 19.71 1.27 -25.08
C VAL A 130 20.35 1.08 -26.45
N ASP A 131 20.72 2.18 -27.11
CA ASP A 131 21.65 2.15 -28.25
C ASP A 131 23.07 2.06 -27.69
N VAL A 132 23.69 0.88 -27.78
CA VAL A 132 24.99 0.59 -27.16
C VAL A 132 26.12 1.35 -27.86
N GLU A 133 26.02 1.55 -29.16
CA GLU A 133 27.05 2.24 -29.95
C GLU A 133 27.04 3.73 -29.64
N LYS A 134 25.85 4.35 -29.62
CA LYS A 134 25.70 5.77 -29.33
C LYS A 134 25.70 6.09 -27.84
N ARG A 135 25.53 5.08 -26.98
CA ARG A 135 25.35 5.22 -25.53
C ARG A 135 24.19 6.14 -25.15
N VAL A 136 23.08 6.02 -25.88
CA VAL A 136 21.87 6.82 -25.67
C VAL A 136 20.69 5.91 -25.34
N PHE A 137 19.78 6.40 -24.50
CA PHE A 137 18.53 5.73 -24.18
C PHE A 137 17.39 6.28 -25.07
N ASP A 138 16.67 5.40 -25.76
CA ASP A 138 15.57 5.73 -26.67
C ASP A 138 14.25 5.89 -25.90
N PHE A 139 14.06 7.09 -25.34
CA PHE A 139 12.85 7.46 -24.61
C PHE A 139 11.59 7.51 -25.49
N GLU A 140 11.72 7.78 -26.80
CA GLU A 140 10.55 7.88 -27.68
C GLU A 140 9.98 6.49 -27.98
N ASN A 141 10.85 5.51 -28.24
CA ASN A 141 10.40 4.13 -28.40
C ASN A 141 9.87 3.55 -27.09
N LEU A 142 10.47 3.87 -25.93
CA LEU A 142 9.92 3.50 -24.63
C LEU A 142 8.49 4.03 -24.48
N ARG A 143 8.27 5.33 -24.74
CA ARG A 143 6.95 5.96 -24.70
C ARG A 143 5.94 5.26 -25.61
N ARG A 144 6.36 4.89 -26.83
CA ARG A 144 5.53 4.17 -27.79
C ARG A 144 5.10 2.80 -27.26
N ILE A 145 6.04 2.02 -26.72
CA ILE A 145 5.77 0.69 -26.15
C ILE A 145 4.87 0.79 -24.91
N THR A 146 5.12 1.73 -24.01
CA THR A 146 4.27 1.97 -22.84
C THR A 146 2.81 2.21 -23.24
N LYS A 147 2.55 3.06 -24.26
CA LYS A 147 1.18 3.29 -24.77
C LYS A 147 0.49 2.02 -25.31
N ILE A 148 1.25 1.11 -25.91
CA ILE A 148 0.71 -0.17 -26.39
C ILE A 148 0.34 -1.06 -25.21
N ILE A 149 1.24 -1.18 -24.23
CA ILE A 149 1.00 -1.97 -23.02
C ILE A 149 -0.21 -1.46 -22.24
N THR A 150 -0.36 -0.14 -22.07
CA THR A 150 -1.54 0.48 -21.45
C THR A 150 -2.83 0.00 -22.11
N ARG A 151 -2.92 0.01 -23.45
CA ARG A 151 -4.10 -0.46 -24.19
C ARG A 151 -4.30 -1.98 -24.07
N ASN A 152 -3.22 -2.75 -23.95
CA ASN A 152 -3.30 -4.19 -23.78
C ASN A 152 -3.85 -4.55 -22.40
N LEU A 153 -3.34 -3.90 -21.34
CA LEU A 153 -3.82 -4.10 -19.98
C LEU A 153 -5.28 -3.66 -19.81
N ASP A 154 -5.66 -2.54 -20.43
CA ASP A 154 -7.06 -2.09 -20.41
C ASP A 154 -8.01 -3.12 -21.07
N LYS A 155 -7.60 -3.74 -22.18
CA LYS A 155 -8.37 -4.84 -22.80
C LYS A 155 -8.44 -6.09 -21.94
N ILE A 156 -7.41 -6.36 -21.12
CA ILE A 156 -7.39 -7.52 -20.22
C ILE A 156 -8.50 -7.38 -19.16
N ILE A 157 -8.75 -6.16 -18.66
CA ILE A 157 -9.82 -5.92 -17.68
C ILE A 157 -11.17 -6.43 -18.19
N ASP A 158 -11.50 -6.20 -19.46
CA ASP A 158 -12.79 -6.64 -20.00
C ASP A 158 -12.83 -8.13 -20.36
N ARG A 159 -11.67 -8.77 -20.54
CA ARG A 159 -11.54 -10.19 -20.97
C ARG A 159 -11.21 -11.14 -19.84
N ASN A 160 -10.81 -10.62 -18.69
CA ASN A 160 -10.35 -11.44 -17.59
C ASN A 160 -11.49 -12.29 -17.01
N TYR A 161 -11.16 -13.50 -16.56
CA TYR A 161 -12.06 -14.31 -15.77
C TYR A 161 -11.84 -13.99 -14.28
N TYR A 162 -12.86 -13.45 -13.63
CA TYR A 162 -12.79 -13.04 -12.23
C TYR A 162 -13.26 -14.18 -11.31
N PRO A 163 -12.46 -14.56 -10.30
CA PRO A 163 -12.82 -15.66 -9.40
C PRO A 163 -13.96 -15.28 -8.42
N VAL A 164 -14.14 -13.99 -8.14
CA VAL A 164 -15.17 -13.45 -7.24
C VAL A 164 -15.79 -12.18 -7.83
N LYS A 165 -17.05 -11.90 -7.51
CA LYS A 165 -17.82 -10.81 -8.14
C LYS A 165 -17.31 -9.42 -7.73
N GLU A 166 -16.85 -9.31 -6.50
CA GLU A 166 -16.25 -8.11 -5.89
C GLU A 166 -14.99 -7.68 -6.65
N ALA A 167 -14.24 -8.64 -7.22
CA ALA A 167 -13.06 -8.40 -8.03
C ALA A 167 -13.41 -7.86 -9.42
N GLU A 168 -14.42 -8.45 -10.06
CA GLU A 168 -14.94 -7.94 -11.32
C GLU A 168 -15.51 -6.53 -11.15
N TYR A 169 -16.27 -6.30 -10.08
CA TYR A 169 -16.86 -5.01 -9.76
C TYR A 169 -15.80 -3.93 -9.55
N SER A 170 -14.80 -4.17 -8.69
CA SER A 170 -13.72 -3.22 -8.43
C SER A 170 -12.92 -2.89 -9.70
N ASN A 171 -12.50 -3.92 -10.44
CA ASN A 171 -11.64 -3.74 -11.62
C ASN A 171 -12.39 -3.03 -12.76
N LYS A 172 -13.69 -3.33 -12.99
CA LYS A 172 -14.49 -2.61 -13.99
C LYS A 172 -14.80 -1.16 -13.60
N ARG A 173 -14.96 -0.88 -12.31
CA ARG A 173 -15.29 0.45 -11.79
C ARG A 173 -14.11 1.42 -11.88
N HIS A 174 -12.91 0.98 -11.48
CA HIS A 174 -11.74 1.86 -11.31
C HIS A 174 -10.65 1.66 -12.36
N ARG A 175 -10.69 0.53 -13.08
CA ARG A 175 -9.78 0.12 -14.16
C ARG A 175 -8.29 0.35 -13.88
N PRO A 176 -7.75 -0.04 -12.71
CA PRO A 176 -6.34 0.16 -12.41
C PRO A 176 -5.45 -0.78 -13.25
N ILE A 177 -4.25 -0.32 -13.60
CA ILE A 177 -3.24 -1.11 -14.30
C ILE A 177 -1.86 -0.84 -13.68
N GLY A 178 -1.00 -1.85 -13.66
CA GLY A 178 0.38 -1.76 -13.17
C GLY A 178 1.39 -2.03 -14.28
N ILE A 179 2.16 -1.02 -14.68
CA ILE A 179 3.26 -1.16 -15.64
C ILE A 179 4.58 -1.05 -14.89
N GLY A 180 5.28 -2.17 -14.75
CA GLY A 180 6.60 -2.27 -14.15
C GLY A 180 7.72 -2.29 -15.20
N ILE A 181 8.93 -2.58 -14.72
CA ILE A 181 10.16 -2.65 -15.51
C ILE A 181 10.98 -3.88 -15.14
N GLN A 182 11.87 -4.29 -16.04
CA GLN A 182 12.92 -5.30 -15.83
C GLN A 182 14.17 -4.98 -16.67
#